data_AF-A0A6V7JBP4-F1
#
_entry.id   AF-A0A6V7JBP4-F1
#
_cell.length_a   1.000
_cell.length_b   1.000
_cell.length_c   1.000
_cell.angle_alpha   90.00
_cell.angle_beta   90.00
_cell.angle_gamma   90.00
#
_symmetry.space_group_name_H-M   'P 1'
#
loop_
_entity.id
_entity.type
_entity.pdbx_description
1 polymer ?
#
loop_
_entity_poly.entity_id
_entity_poly.type
_entity_poly.pdbx_seq_one_letter_code
_entity_poly.pdbx_strand_id
1 'polypeptide(L)'
;HIDDQLEAMRNEIEGPPNLDLTIIHLKRLGSKIHAGFLFETNAIPLLKQICLLISATPTGPLHSGWQEFGAQLGITREQLQCIEYDFKGLQDPTYYVLLTFIQGFDASIEKIVEALENMKRLDIINRISKSLVEFLNTLTSNITESD
;
A
#
# COMPACT_ATOMS: atom_id res chain seq x y z
N HIS A 1 -20.41 34.44 21.49
CA HIS A 1 -20.40 34.95 20.10
C HIS A 1 -19.09 34.48 19.52
N ILE A 2 -19.12 33.36 18.79
CA ILE A 2 -17.95 32.88 18.06
C ILE A 2 -17.81 33.84 16.88
N ASP A 3 -16.61 34.38 16.70
CA ASP A 3 -16.33 35.39 15.69
C ASP A 3 -16.65 34.83 14.30
N ASP A 4 -17.57 35.45 13.57
CA ASP A 4 -17.99 35.02 12.23
C ASP A 4 -16.77 34.96 11.26
N GLN A 5 -15.71 35.71 11.56
CA GLN A 5 -14.44 35.65 10.83
C GLN A 5 -13.68 34.34 11.07
N LEU A 6 -13.74 33.76 12.28
CA LEU A 6 -13.10 32.48 12.60
C LEU A 6 -13.82 31.30 11.92
N GLU A 7 -15.14 31.37 11.71
CA GLU A 7 -15.86 30.36 10.93
C GLU A 7 -15.58 30.47 9.42
N ALA A 8 -15.50 31.68 8.88
CA ALA A 8 -15.12 31.89 7.47
C ALA A 8 -13.72 31.29 7.19
N MET A 9 -12.74 31.56 8.06
CA MET A 9 -11.39 30.99 7.93
C MET A 9 -11.35 29.47 8.07
N ARG A 10 -12.26 28.86 8.84
CA ARG A 10 -12.37 27.39 8.94
C ARG A 10 -12.92 26.74 7.68
N ASN A 11 -13.79 27.44 6.95
CA ASN A 11 -14.39 26.94 5.71
C ASN A 11 -13.49 27.18 4.47
N GLU A 12 -12.52 28.09 4.56
CA GLU A 12 -11.52 28.34 3.51
C GLU A 12 -10.35 27.35 3.53
N ILE A 13 -10.11 26.70 4.67
CA ILE A 13 -9.11 25.65 4.78
C ILE A 13 -9.79 24.35 4.33
N GLU A 14 -9.42 23.84 3.15
CA GLU A 14 -9.72 22.45 2.81
C GLU A 14 -9.22 21.58 3.98
N GLY A 15 -10.16 20.94 4.66
CA GLY A 15 -9.85 20.07 5.78
C GLY A 15 -8.82 19.01 5.38
N PRO A 16 -8.10 18.42 6.33
CA PRO A 16 -7.14 17.36 6.03
C PRO A 16 -7.83 16.30 5.16
N PRO A 17 -7.16 15.80 4.10
CA PRO A 17 -7.76 14.87 3.17
C PRO A 17 -8.42 13.72 3.93
N ASN A 18 -9.70 13.48 3.66
CA ASN A 18 -10.43 12.41 4.31
C ASN A 18 -9.82 11.07 3.86
N LEU A 19 -9.21 10.35 4.80
CA LEU A 19 -8.50 9.10 4.53
C LEU A 19 -9.42 8.05 3.89
N ASP A 20 -10.70 8.02 4.23
CA ASP A 20 -11.67 7.11 3.61
C ASP A 20 -11.86 7.43 2.13
N LEU A 21 -11.94 8.71 1.78
CA LEU A 21 -12.01 9.13 0.38
C LEU A 21 -10.70 8.82 -0.37
N THR A 22 -9.55 8.99 0.29
CA THR A 22 -8.25 8.62 -0.27
C THR A 22 -8.16 7.11 -0.53
N ILE A 23 -8.63 6.27 0.40
CA ILE A 23 -8.67 4.82 0.24
C ILE A 23 -9.57 4.42 -0.93
N ILE A 24 -10.79 4.95 -1.00
CA ILE A 24 -11.72 4.68 -2.11
C ILE A 24 -11.08 5.07 -3.44
N HIS A 25 -10.42 6.23 -3.48
CA HIS A 25 -9.73 6.71 -4.68
C HIS A 25 -8.57 5.78 -5.08
N LEU A 26 -7.73 5.38 -4.13
CA LEU A 26 -6.61 4.46 -4.35
C LEU A 26 -7.07 3.11 -4.87
N LYS A 27 -8.11 2.51 -4.28
CA LYS A 27 -8.69 1.25 -4.77
C LYS A 27 -9.18 1.38 -6.20
N ARG A 28 -9.94 2.44 -6.48
CA ARG A 28 -10.46 2.69 -7.83
C ARG A 28 -9.34 2.80 -8.86
N LEU A 29 -8.30 3.59 -8.60
CA LEU A 29 -7.14 3.73 -9.49
C LEU A 29 -6.35 2.42 -9.61
N GLY A 30 -6.14 1.74 -8.48
CA GLY A 30 -5.31 0.54 -8.38
C GLY A 30 -5.97 -0.76 -8.86
N SER A 31 -7.30 -0.79 -9.02
CA SER A 31 -8.06 -2.00 -9.37
C SER A 31 -7.62 -2.65 -10.69
N LYS A 32 -7.21 -1.83 -11.66
CA LYS A 32 -6.78 -2.28 -12.99
C LYS A 32 -5.25 -2.31 -13.16
N ILE A 33 -4.50 -1.92 -12.14
CA ILE A 33 -3.05 -1.84 -12.19
C ILE A 33 -2.46 -3.02 -11.46
N HIS A 34 -1.73 -3.85 -12.19
CA HIS A 34 -1.02 -5.00 -11.63
C HIS A 34 0.07 -4.54 -10.66
N ALA A 35 0.15 -5.13 -9.48
CA ALA A 35 1.09 -4.75 -8.43
C ALA A 35 2.56 -5.02 -8.82
N GLY A 36 2.81 -5.83 -9.86
CA GLY A 36 4.14 -6.02 -10.43
C GLY A 36 4.83 -4.71 -10.87
N PHE A 37 4.07 -3.67 -11.24
CA PHE A 37 4.65 -2.36 -11.57
C PHE A 37 5.40 -1.70 -10.40
N LEU A 38 5.20 -2.14 -9.14
CA LEU A 38 5.99 -1.67 -8.00
C LEU A 38 7.47 -2.08 -8.07
N PHE A 39 7.79 -3.10 -8.88
CA PHE A 39 9.15 -3.60 -9.06
C PHE A 39 9.89 -2.92 -10.22
N GLU A 40 9.23 -2.02 -10.94
CA GLU A 40 9.87 -1.16 -11.95
C GLU A 40 10.81 -0.14 -11.32
N THR A 41 11.83 0.26 -12.07
CA THR A 41 12.94 1.08 -11.54
C THR A 41 12.47 2.39 -10.90
N ASN A 42 11.45 3.04 -11.48
CA ASN A 42 10.87 4.28 -10.97
C ASN A 42 10.01 4.07 -9.70
N ALA A 43 9.54 2.85 -9.45
CA ALA A 43 8.68 2.51 -8.31
C ALA A 43 9.45 1.92 -7.11
N ILE A 44 10.74 1.58 -7.28
CA ILE A 44 11.59 1.03 -6.21
C ILE A 44 11.55 1.86 -4.91
N PRO A 45 11.56 3.22 -4.92
CA PRO A 45 11.47 3.99 -3.67
C PRO A 45 10.16 3.74 -2.92
N LEU A 46 9.03 3.68 -3.63
CA LEU A 46 7.72 3.39 -3.06
C LEU A 46 7.66 1.95 -2.53
N LEU A 47 8.18 0.98 -3.28
CA LEU A 47 8.28 -0.41 -2.83
C LEU A 47 9.09 -0.52 -1.53
N LYS A 48 10.26 0.13 -1.45
CA LYS A 48 11.08 0.14 -0.23
C LYS A 48 10.36 0.79 0.95
N GLN A 49 9.61 1.87 0.71
CA GLN A 49 8.81 2.52 1.74
C GLN A 49 7.72 1.60 2.29
N ILE A 50 7.00 0.89 1.41
CA ILE A 50 5.99 -0.10 1.79
C ILE A 50 6.62 -1.20 2.65
N CYS A 51 7.73 -1.80 2.18
CA CYS A 51 8.44 -2.85 2.91
C CYS A 51 8.86 -2.39 4.30
N LEU A 52 9.47 -1.20 4.41
CA LEU A 52 9.90 -0.64 5.68
C LEU A 52 8.73 -0.46 6.66
N LEU A 53 7.62 0.11 6.21
CA LEU A 53 6.48 0.42 7.07
C LEU A 53 5.77 -0.86 7.58
N ILE A 54 5.69 -1.90 6.75
CA ILE A 54 5.08 -3.18 7.12
C ILE A 54 6.01 -3.99 8.01
N SER A 55 7.30 -4.07 7.69
CA SER A 55 8.26 -4.82 8.51
C SER A 55 8.56 -4.16 9.86
N ALA A 56 8.44 -2.83 9.96
CA ALA A 56 8.57 -2.10 11.23
C ALA A 56 7.32 -2.21 12.14
N THR A 57 6.27 -2.89 11.70
CA THR A 57 5.05 -3.10 12.48
C THR A 57 5.34 -3.91 13.72
N PRO A 58 4.92 -3.46 14.92
CA PRO A 58 5.06 -4.24 16.14
C PRO A 58 4.43 -5.62 15.97
N THR A 59 5.20 -6.68 16.23
CA THR A 59 4.72 -8.04 16.09
C THR A 59 3.87 -8.41 17.30
N GLY A 60 2.65 -8.89 17.06
CA GLY A 60 1.85 -9.54 18.09
C GLY A 60 2.48 -10.88 18.51
N PRO A 61 1.98 -11.53 19.58
CA PRO A 61 2.49 -12.82 20.04
C PRO A 61 2.30 -13.98 19.04
N LEU A 62 1.49 -13.78 17.99
CA LEU A 62 1.12 -14.83 17.02
C LEU A 62 1.71 -14.64 15.62
N HIS A 63 1.84 -13.39 15.13
CA HIS A 63 2.32 -13.10 13.78
C HIS A 63 3.17 -11.82 13.72
N SER A 64 4.17 -11.83 12.85
CA SER A 64 4.85 -10.60 12.44
C SER A 64 3.98 -9.79 11.49
N GLY A 65 4.20 -8.47 11.41
CA GLY A 65 3.41 -7.61 10.52
C GLY A 65 3.46 -8.02 9.04
N TRP A 66 4.59 -8.54 8.58
CA TRP A 66 4.73 -9.03 7.21
C TRP A 66 4.02 -10.38 6.97
N GLN A 67 3.94 -11.26 7.97
CA GLN A 67 3.22 -12.53 7.87
C GLN A 67 1.71 -12.31 7.82
N GLU A 68 1.20 -11.42 8.68
CA GLU A 68 -0.21 -11.03 8.65
C GLU A 68 -0.56 -10.37 7.31
N PHE A 69 0.29 -9.47 6.82
CA PHE A 69 0.12 -8.85 5.51
C PHE A 69 0.09 -9.88 4.37
N GLY A 70 1.03 -10.82 4.36
CA GLY A 70 1.05 -11.89 3.37
C GLY A 70 -0.19 -12.78 3.43
N ALA A 71 -0.67 -13.10 4.64
CA ALA A 71 -1.92 -13.86 4.81
C ALA A 71 -3.13 -13.11 4.24
N GLN A 72 -3.22 -11.78 4.45
CA GLN A 72 -4.28 -10.96 3.86
C GLN A 72 -4.21 -10.89 2.33
N LEU A 73 -3.01 -11.00 1.76
CA LEU A 73 -2.79 -11.13 0.31
C LEU A 73 -3.06 -12.54 -0.24
N GLY A 74 -3.44 -13.49 0.61
CA GLY A 74 -3.70 -14.88 0.21
C GLY A 74 -2.44 -15.73 0.02
N ILE A 75 -1.28 -15.28 0.51
CA ILE A 75 -0.06 -16.08 0.50
C ILE A 75 -0.23 -17.26 1.47
N THR A 76 0.08 -18.47 0.99
CA THR A 76 -0.08 -19.68 1.77
C THR A 76 0.89 -19.73 2.94
N ARG A 77 0.53 -20.48 3.99
CA ARG A 77 1.39 -20.66 5.16
C ARG A 77 2.75 -21.24 4.77
N GLU A 78 2.77 -22.17 3.82
CA GLU A 78 3.98 -22.83 3.33
C GLU A 78 4.90 -21.84 2.61
N GLN A 79 4.34 -20.92 1.81
CA GLN A 79 5.11 -19.84 1.20
C GLN A 79 5.66 -18.86 2.24
N LEU A 80 4.86 -18.48 3.25
CA LEU A 80 5.32 -17.61 4.34
C LEU A 80 6.45 -18.26 5.15
N GLN A 81 6.40 -19.57 5.39
CA GLN A 81 7.48 -20.31 6.04
C GLN A 81 8.74 -20.35 5.18
N CYS A 82 8.61 -20.54 3.86
CA CYS A 82 9.75 -20.46 2.95
C CYS A 82 10.41 -19.07 3.00
N ILE A 83 9.62 -17.99 3.04
CA ILE A 83 10.14 -16.62 3.24
C ILE A 83 10.87 -16.49 4.58
N GLU A 84 10.31 -17.02 5.66
CA GLU A 84 10.87 -16.91 7.00
C GLU A 84 12.21 -17.65 7.16
N TYR A 85 12.32 -18.85 6.58
CA TYR A 85 13.45 -19.74 6.83
C TYR A 85 14.47 -19.79 5.70
N ASP A 86 14.03 -19.76 4.43
CA ASP A 86 14.91 -19.99 3.27
C ASP A 86 15.45 -18.68 2.69
N PHE A 87 14.70 -17.57 2.82
CA PHE A 87 15.08 -16.25 2.29
C PHE A 87 15.57 -15.26 3.34
N LYS A 88 15.77 -15.73 4.58
CA LYS A 88 16.15 -14.90 5.73
C LYS A 88 17.47 -14.17 5.49
N GLY A 89 17.45 -12.85 5.63
CA GLY A 89 18.63 -11.99 5.62
C GLY A 89 19.12 -11.55 4.24
N LEU A 90 18.46 -11.97 3.14
CA LEU A 90 18.80 -11.55 1.78
C LEU A 90 18.15 -10.21 1.41
N GLN A 91 16.87 -10.03 1.78
CA GLN A 91 16.07 -8.82 1.64
C GLN A 91 15.07 -8.72 2.80
N ASP A 92 14.33 -7.60 2.83
CA ASP A 92 13.18 -7.43 3.71
C ASP A 92 12.12 -8.53 3.44
N PRO A 93 11.52 -9.17 4.46
CA PRO A 93 10.55 -10.24 4.25
C PRO A 93 9.27 -9.76 3.54
N THR A 94 8.86 -8.50 3.73
CA THR A 94 7.74 -7.90 3.00
C THR A 94 8.03 -7.81 1.49
N TYR A 95 9.29 -7.61 1.10
CA TYR A 95 9.68 -7.63 -0.31
C TYR A 95 9.37 -9.00 -0.93
N TYR A 96 9.70 -10.09 -0.24
CA TYR A 96 9.41 -11.45 -0.73
C TYR A 96 7.92 -11.79 -0.70
N VAL A 97 7.17 -11.27 0.26
CA VAL A 97 5.70 -11.38 0.26
C VAL A 97 5.13 -10.74 -0.99
N LEU A 98 5.51 -9.49 -1.27
CA LEU A 98 5.06 -8.78 -2.47
C LEU A 98 5.52 -9.48 -3.76
N LEU A 99 6.77 -9.96 -3.80
CA LEU A 99 7.31 -10.68 -4.96
C LEU A 99 6.53 -11.98 -5.23
N THR A 100 6.12 -12.68 -4.18
CA THR A 100 5.28 -13.89 -4.28
C THR A 100 3.86 -13.53 -4.73
N PHE A 101 3.28 -12.48 -4.14
CA PHE A 101 1.93 -12.00 -4.46
C PHE A 101 1.78 -11.63 -5.94
N ILE A 102 2.75 -10.89 -6.51
CA ILE A 102 2.67 -10.44 -7.91
C ILE A 102 2.81 -11.57 -8.96
N GLN A 103 3.05 -12.81 -8.54
CA GLN A 103 3.02 -13.95 -9.47
C GLN A 103 1.57 -14.33 -9.84
N GLY A 104 0.57 -13.87 -9.09
CA GLY A 104 -0.84 -14.09 -9.38
C GLY A 104 -1.37 -13.14 -10.47
N PHE A 105 -2.16 -13.67 -11.40
CA PHE A 105 -2.75 -12.89 -12.50
C PHE A 105 -3.61 -11.71 -12.04
N ASP A 106 -4.26 -11.84 -10.89
CA ASP A 106 -5.17 -10.86 -10.31
C ASP A 106 -4.52 -10.06 -9.18
N ALA A 107 -3.19 -10.02 -9.11
CA ALA A 107 -2.45 -9.27 -8.11
C ALA A 107 -2.47 -7.76 -8.42
N SER A 108 -3.52 -7.06 -8.00
CA SER A 108 -3.69 -5.62 -8.22
C SER A 108 -3.17 -4.76 -7.05
N ILE A 109 -2.92 -3.47 -7.30
CA ILE A 109 -2.58 -2.50 -6.26
C ILE A 109 -3.74 -2.34 -5.26
N GLU A 110 -4.99 -2.43 -5.72
CA GLU A 110 -6.18 -2.41 -4.86
C GLU A 110 -6.09 -3.45 -3.73
N LYS A 111 -5.70 -4.68 -4.04
CA LYS A 111 -5.55 -5.76 -3.04
C LYS A 111 -4.48 -5.48 -1.99
N ILE A 112 -3.43 -4.73 -2.33
CA ILE A 112 -2.44 -4.28 -1.34
C ILE A 112 -3.07 -3.29 -0.37
N VAL A 113 -3.88 -2.36 -0.88
CA VAL A 113 -4.60 -1.37 -0.05
C VAL A 113 -5.63 -2.08 0.84
N GLU A 114 -6.40 -3.02 0.29
CA GLU A 114 -7.37 -3.84 1.04
C GLU A 114 -6.70 -4.67 2.13
N ALA A 115 -5.55 -5.28 1.84
CA ALA A 115 -4.79 -6.03 2.85
C ALA A 115 -4.39 -5.13 4.04
N LEU A 116 -3.93 -3.90 3.77
CA LEU A 116 -3.59 -2.93 4.83
C LEU A 116 -4.82 -2.48 5.62
N GLU A 117 -5.98 -2.31 4.98
CA GLU A 117 -7.25 -2.02 5.67
C GLU A 117 -7.70 -3.18 6.55
N ASN A 118 -7.60 -4.41 6.08
CA ASN A 118 -7.98 -5.60 6.84
C ASN A 118 -7.09 -5.80 8.07
N MET A 119 -5.80 -5.42 7.96
CA MET A 119 -4.88 -5.32 9.10
C MET A 119 -5.13 -4.13 10.02
N LYS A 120 -6.06 -3.22 9.67
CA LYS A 120 -6.32 -1.95 10.35
C LYS A 120 -5.11 -1.02 10.39
N ARG A 121 -4.23 -1.10 9.39
CA ARG A 121 -3.00 -0.29 9.27
C ARG A 121 -3.20 0.94 8.40
N LEU A 122 -4.22 1.72 8.76
CA LEU A 122 -4.57 2.98 8.11
C LEU A 122 -3.44 4.02 8.19
N ASP A 123 -2.58 3.92 9.21
CA ASP A 123 -1.38 4.74 9.36
C ASP A 123 -0.36 4.50 8.23
N ILE A 124 -0.22 3.26 7.74
CA ILE A 124 0.64 2.94 6.60
C ILE A 124 0.04 3.56 5.34
N ILE A 125 -1.26 3.34 5.12
CA ILE A 125 -1.98 3.89 3.96
C ILE A 125 -1.81 5.41 3.91
N ASN A 126 -2.02 6.09 5.03
CA ASN A 126 -1.86 7.53 5.13
C ASN A 126 -0.43 8.00 4.78
N ARG A 127 0.60 7.23 5.15
CA ARG A 127 2.02 7.56 4.86
C ARG A 127 2.43 7.33 3.42
N ILE A 128 1.81 6.38 2.72
CA ILE A 128 2.16 6.05 1.32
C ILE A 128 1.20 6.67 0.30
N SER A 129 0.04 7.16 0.74
CA SER A 129 -1.08 7.56 -0.13
C SER A 129 -0.67 8.54 -1.22
N LYS A 130 0.06 9.61 -0.87
CA LYS A 130 0.51 10.63 -1.81
C LYS A 130 1.39 10.01 -2.92
N SER A 131 2.45 9.30 -2.52
CA SER A 131 3.37 8.68 -3.47
C SER A 131 2.70 7.59 -4.31
N LEU A 132 1.75 6.86 -3.71
CA LEU A 132 0.98 5.85 -4.42
C LEU A 132 0.03 6.48 -5.45
N VAL A 133 -0.66 7.58 -5.13
CA VAL A 133 -1.49 8.33 -6.09
C VAL A 133 -0.65 8.87 -7.24
N GLU A 134 0.50 9.50 -6.95
CA GLU A 134 1.42 10.01 -7.97
C GLU A 134 1.90 8.89 -8.92
N PHE A 135 2.26 7.74 -8.35
CA PHE A 135 2.65 6.55 -9.11
C PHE A 135 1.52 6.02 -10.00
N LEU A 136 0.32 5.84 -9.47
CA LEU A 136 -0.83 5.32 -10.23
C LEU A 136 -1.23 6.28 -11.36
N ASN A 137 -1.25 7.58 -11.10
CA ASN A 137 -1.54 8.58 -12.11
C ASN A 137 -0.53 8.53 -13.27
N THR A 138 0.76 8.38 -12.96
CA THR A 138 1.82 8.26 -13.97
C THR A 138 1.58 7.04 -14.88
N LEU A 139 1.18 5.91 -14.31
CA LEU A 139 0.86 4.71 -15.10
C LEU A 139 -0.39 4.91 -15.97
N THR A 140 -1.41 5.58 -15.46
CA THR A 140 -2.65 5.81 -16.23
C THR A 140 -2.49 6.83 -17.35
N SER A 141 -1.66 7.86 -17.18
CA SER A 141 -1.41 8.87 -18.22
C SER A 141 -0.63 8.29 -19.40
N ASN A 142 0.29 7.36 -19.16
CA ASN A 142 1.05 6.70 -20.23
C ASN A 142 0.18 5.78 -21.10
N ILE A 143 -0.95 5.30 -20.58
CA ILE A 143 -1.91 4.48 -21.33
C ILE A 143 -2.67 5.33 -22.37
N THR A 144 -2.90 6.62 -22.10
CA THR A 144 -3.62 7.51 -23.03
C THR A 144 -2.78 8.14 -24.13
N GLU A 145 -1.45 8.08 -24.04
CA GLU A 145 -0.54 8.63 -25.07
C GLU A 145 -0.07 7.58 -26.09
N SER A 146 -0.50 6.32 -25.93
CA SER A 146 -0.07 5.19 -26.76
C SER A 146 -1.11 4.73 -27.79
N ASP A 147 -2.21 5.48 -27.97
CA ASP A 147 -3.27 5.26 -28.97
C ASP A 147 -3.14 6.22 -30.17
#